data_AF-A0A379WFT5-F1
#
_entry.id   AF-A0A379WFT5-F1
#
_cell.length_a   1.000
_cell.length_b   1.000
_cell.length_c   1.000
_cell.angle_alpha   90.00
_cell.angle_beta   90.00
_cell.angle_gamma   90.00
#
_symmetry.space_group_name_H-M   'P 1'
#
loop_
_entity.id
_entity.type
_entity.pdbx_description
1 polymer ?
#
loop_
_entity_poly.entity_id
_entity_poly.type
_entity_poly.pdbx_seq_one_letter_code
_entity_poly.pdbx_strand_id
1 'polypeptide(L)'
;MTGTADTEAFEFSSIYKLDTVVVPTNRPMIRKDLPDLVYMTEAEKIQAIIEDIKERTANGQPVLVGTISIEKSEVVSRELTKAGIKHNVLNAKFHANEAGIVAQAGYPAAVTIATNMAGRGTDIMLGGSWQAEVAALEAPTEEQIAQIKADWQVRHDAVLAAGGLHIIGTERHESAASTTSCVAVPVARAIRALPVSTCRWKMR
;
A
#
# COMPACT_ATOMS: atom_id res chain seq x y z
N MET A 1 20.22 8.41 -2.85
CA MET A 1 18.95 9.06 -3.24
C MET A 1 17.82 8.45 -2.44
N THR A 2 16.88 9.23 -1.93
CA THR A 2 15.73 8.74 -1.13
C THR A 2 14.54 9.70 -1.30
N GLY A 3 13.31 9.20 -1.16
CA GLY A 3 12.08 9.98 -1.31
C GLY A 3 11.65 10.74 -0.06
N THR A 4 12.30 10.52 1.08
CA THR A 4 11.88 11.06 2.39
C THR A 4 12.98 11.82 3.13
N ALA A 5 14.07 12.21 2.45
CA ALA A 5 15.21 12.88 3.10
C ALA A 5 14.88 14.30 3.60
N ASP A 6 13.83 14.92 3.08
CA ASP A 6 13.49 16.31 3.37
C ASP A 6 13.28 16.59 4.87
N THR A 7 12.67 15.64 5.59
CA THR A 7 12.45 15.79 7.04
C THR A 7 13.76 15.78 7.84
N GLU A 8 14.79 15.11 7.34
CA GLU A 8 16.10 14.95 7.99
C GLU A 8 17.19 15.80 7.31
N ALA A 9 16.81 16.77 6.48
CA ALA A 9 17.74 17.60 5.72
C ALA A 9 18.77 18.32 6.61
N PHE A 10 18.35 18.73 7.81
CA PHE A 10 19.23 19.34 8.80
C PHE A 10 20.31 18.38 9.31
N GLU A 11 19.97 17.11 9.55
CA GLU A 11 20.94 16.09 9.97
C GLU A 11 21.95 15.80 8.86
N PHE A 12 21.48 15.68 7.61
CA PHE A 12 22.36 15.48 6.45
C PHE A 12 23.37 16.62 6.27
N SER A 13 22.94 17.88 6.46
CA SER A 13 23.82 19.04 6.35
C SER A 13 24.79 19.16 7.55
N SER A 14 24.31 18.95 8.77
CA SER A 14 25.12 19.09 9.98
C SER A 14 26.18 18.00 10.12
N ILE A 15 25.83 16.74 9.85
CA ILE A 15 26.74 15.60 10.01
C ILE A 15 27.61 15.39 8.77
N TYR A 16 26.98 15.38 7.59
CA TYR A 16 27.65 14.96 6.35
C TYR A 16 27.96 16.10 5.38
N LYS A 17 27.51 17.33 5.68
CA LYS A 17 27.64 18.49 4.77
C LYS A 17 27.01 18.21 3.41
N LEU A 18 25.92 17.44 3.42
CA LEU A 18 25.14 17.11 2.24
C LEU A 18 23.88 17.96 2.19
N ASP A 19 23.71 18.69 1.08
CA ASP A 19 22.49 19.42 0.81
C ASP A 19 21.39 18.47 0.32
N THR A 20 20.17 18.70 0.78
CA THR A 20 18.99 17.96 0.36
C THR A 20 18.19 18.80 -0.63
N VAL A 21 18.03 18.32 -1.85
CA VAL A 21 17.24 18.98 -2.90
C VAL A 21 16.00 18.16 -3.20
N VAL A 22 14.83 18.78 -3.09
CA VAL A 22 13.55 18.15 -3.44
C VAL A 22 13.37 18.19 -4.96
N VAL A 23 13.49 17.02 -5.60
CA VAL A 23 13.24 16.86 -7.04
C VAL A 23 11.73 16.74 -7.28
N PRO A 24 11.13 17.54 -8.16
CA PRO A 24 9.69 17.45 -8.45
C PRO A 24 9.33 16.12 -9.10
N THR A 25 8.10 15.67 -8.89
CA THR A 25 7.59 14.43 -9.49
C THR A 25 7.32 14.60 -10.98
N ASN A 26 7.52 13.53 -11.76
CA ASN A 26 7.23 13.52 -13.20
C ASN A 26 5.74 13.77 -13.54
N ARG A 27 4.84 13.49 -12.59
CA ARG A 27 3.40 13.76 -12.71
C ARG A 27 2.91 14.50 -11.47
N PRO A 28 1.81 15.27 -11.56
CA PRO A 28 1.21 15.91 -10.39
C PRO A 28 0.83 14.89 -9.32
N MET A 29 1.17 15.19 -8.07
CA MET A 29 0.81 14.37 -6.92
C MET A 29 -0.63 14.71 -6.50
N ILE A 30 -1.50 13.72 -6.59
CA ILE A 30 -2.96 13.85 -6.38
C ILE A 30 -3.47 12.91 -5.28
N ARG A 31 -2.54 12.44 -4.43
CA ARG A 31 -2.82 11.65 -3.23
C ARG A 31 -3.61 12.49 -2.23
N LYS A 32 -4.59 11.89 -1.55
CA LYS A 32 -5.35 12.56 -0.47
C LYS A 32 -4.91 12.02 0.88
N ASP A 33 -4.05 12.77 1.55
CA ASP A 33 -3.69 12.42 2.92
C ASP A 33 -4.85 12.79 3.86
N LEU A 34 -5.45 11.79 4.51
CA LEU A 34 -6.59 12.00 5.41
C LEU A 34 -6.08 12.34 6.81
N PRO A 35 -6.91 13.01 7.64
CA PRO A 35 -6.55 13.30 9.02
C PRO A 35 -6.34 12.02 9.83
N ASP A 36 -5.45 12.11 10.83
CA ASP A 36 -5.26 11.03 11.79
C ASP A 36 -6.52 10.81 12.64
N LEU A 37 -6.89 9.55 12.87
CA LEU A 37 -8.00 9.18 13.76
C LEU A 37 -7.43 8.62 15.07
N VAL A 38 -7.92 9.10 16.20
CA VAL A 38 -7.40 8.72 17.53
C VAL A 38 -8.47 7.98 18.33
N TYR A 39 -8.11 6.83 18.89
CA TYR A 39 -9.01 5.99 19.69
C TYR A 39 -8.50 5.80 21.11
N MET A 40 -9.42 5.55 22.04
CA MET A 40 -9.10 5.37 23.44
C MET A 40 -8.54 3.97 23.69
N THR A 41 -9.14 2.95 23.07
CA THR A 41 -8.71 1.55 23.21
C THR A 41 -8.20 0.96 21.90
N GLU A 42 -7.35 -0.06 22.00
CA GLU A 42 -6.84 -0.76 20.82
C GLU A 42 -7.96 -1.55 20.13
N ALA A 43 -8.92 -2.07 20.91
CA ALA A 43 -10.06 -2.80 20.37
C ALA A 43 -10.94 -1.90 19.49
N GLU A 44 -11.24 -0.67 19.92
CA GLU A 44 -11.98 0.31 19.11
C GLU A 44 -11.20 0.69 17.85
N LYS A 45 -9.88 0.91 17.98
CA LYS A 45 -9.00 1.19 16.84
C LYS A 45 -9.07 0.09 15.80
N ILE A 46 -8.90 -1.17 16.21
CA ILE A 46 -8.93 -2.32 15.30
C ILE A 46 -10.32 -2.45 14.68
N GLN A 47 -11.39 -2.34 15.47
CA GLN A 47 -12.75 -2.46 14.94
C GLN A 47 -13.05 -1.41 13.86
N ALA A 48 -12.61 -0.18 14.07
CA ALA A 48 -12.80 0.89 13.10
C ALA A 48 -11.91 0.72 11.85
N ILE A 49 -10.71 0.15 11.99
CA ILE A 49 -9.89 -0.29 10.83
C ILE A 49 -10.62 -1.37 10.02
N ILE A 50 -11.20 -2.38 10.69
CA ILE A 50 -11.93 -3.46 10.01
C ILE A 50 -13.15 -2.92 9.27
N GLU A 51 -13.89 -1.97 9.85
CA GLU A 51 -15.04 -1.36 9.18
C GLU A 51 -14.61 -0.54 7.96
N ASP A 52 -13.54 0.27 8.06
CA ASP A 52 -12.99 1.02 6.92
C ASP A 52 -12.53 0.09 5.80
N ILE A 53 -11.88 -1.05 6.12
CA ILE A 53 -11.51 -2.07 5.13
C ILE A 53 -12.74 -2.67 4.47
N LYS A 54 -13.78 -2.98 5.25
CA LYS A 54 -15.02 -3.60 4.75
C LYS A 54 -15.77 -2.67 3.79
N GLU A 55 -15.91 -1.38 4.12
CA GLU A 55 -16.54 -0.39 3.24
C GLU A 55 -15.78 -0.24 1.92
N ARG A 56 -14.44 -0.20 1.98
CA ARG A 56 -13.58 -0.03 0.80
C ARG A 56 -13.55 -1.23 -0.10
N THR A 57 -13.42 -2.42 0.49
CA THR A 57 -13.45 -3.68 -0.25
C THR A 57 -14.82 -3.91 -0.90
N ALA A 58 -15.92 -3.51 -0.25
CA ALA A 58 -17.25 -3.52 -0.86
C ALA A 58 -17.36 -2.61 -2.09
N ASN A 59 -16.64 -1.48 -2.09
CA ASN A 59 -16.53 -0.57 -3.24
C ASN A 59 -15.48 -1.01 -4.28
N GLY A 60 -14.82 -2.16 -4.09
CA GLY A 60 -13.78 -2.66 -5.00
C GLY A 60 -12.40 -2.02 -4.83
N GLN A 61 -12.20 -1.18 -3.82
CA GLN A 61 -10.94 -0.49 -3.57
C GLN A 61 -9.93 -1.44 -2.89
N PRO A 62 -8.69 -1.59 -3.41
CA PRO A 62 -7.64 -2.34 -2.73
C PRO A 62 -7.14 -1.59 -1.49
N VAL A 63 -6.75 -2.34 -0.46
CA VAL A 63 -6.29 -1.80 0.83
C VAL A 63 -4.97 -2.43 1.26
N LEU A 64 -4.01 -1.59 1.64
CA LEU A 64 -2.74 -1.97 2.25
C LEU A 64 -2.72 -1.52 3.71
N VAL A 65 -2.54 -2.45 4.63
CA VAL A 65 -2.48 -2.20 6.08
C VAL A 65 -1.04 -2.33 6.55
N GLY A 66 -0.42 -1.22 6.93
CA GLY A 66 0.91 -1.18 7.54
C GLY A 66 0.84 -1.31 9.06
N THR A 67 1.54 -2.30 9.61
CA THR A 67 1.69 -2.54 11.05
C THR A 67 3.14 -2.44 11.49
N ILE A 68 3.41 -2.18 12.76
CA ILE A 68 4.79 -2.05 13.26
C ILE A 68 5.45 -3.39 13.61
N SER A 69 4.67 -4.41 13.93
CA SER A 69 5.17 -5.70 14.43
C SER A 69 4.39 -6.89 13.86
N ILE A 70 5.00 -8.07 13.91
CA ILE A 70 4.40 -9.33 13.43
C ILE A 70 3.17 -9.69 14.28
N GLU A 71 3.24 -9.49 15.59
CA GLU A 71 2.15 -9.78 16.52
C GLU A 71 0.93 -8.90 16.21
N LYS A 72 1.14 -7.62 15.90
CA LYS A 72 0.04 -6.73 15.47
C LYS A 72 -0.56 -7.17 14.14
N SER A 73 0.27 -7.59 13.18
CA SER A 73 -0.22 -8.18 11.92
C SER A 73 -1.09 -9.41 12.15
N GLU A 74 -0.70 -10.30 13.07
CA GLU A 74 -1.49 -11.49 13.39
C GLU A 74 -2.81 -11.15 14.07
N VAL A 75 -2.83 -10.14 14.95
CA VAL A 75 -4.07 -9.65 15.58
C VAL A 75 -5.02 -9.10 14.51
N VAL A 76 -4.55 -8.20 13.64
CA VAL A 76 -5.37 -7.64 12.55
C VAL A 76 -5.84 -8.73 11.59
N SER A 77 -4.95 -9.67 11.24
CA SER A 77 -5.26 -10.82 10.38
C SER A 77 -6.38 -11.69 10.97
N ARG A 78 -6.32 -11.99 12.27
CA ARG A 78 -7.37 -12.73 12.96
C ARG A 78 -8.71 -11.99 12.94
N GLU A 79 -8.72 -10.69 13.21
CA GLU A 79 -9.98 -9.92 13.20
C GLU A 79 -10.55 -9.79 11.78
N LEU A 80 -9.71 -9.65 10.75
CA LEU A 80 -10.14 -9.72 9.35
C LEU A 80 -10.72 -11.09 8.98
N THR A 81 -10.12 -12.18 9.48
CA THR A 81 -10.64 -13.54 9.28
C THR A 81 -12.01 -13.70 9.90
N LYS A 82 -12.22 -13.19 11.13
CA LYS A 82 -13.53 -13.19 11.79
C LYS A 82 -14.58 -12.37 11.03
N ALA A 83 -14.16 -11.27 10.42
CA ALA A 83 -15.02 -10.46 9.56
C ALA A 83 -15.28 -11.07 8.18
N GLY A 84 -14.66 -12.21 7.85
CA GLY A 84 -14.82 -12.89 6.56
C GLY A 84 -14.06 -12.25 5.40
N ILE A 85 -13.08 -11.38 5.68
CA ILE A 85 -12.33 -10.63 4.67
C ILE A 85 -11.06 -11.41 4.31
N LYS A 86 -10.94 -11.81 3.04
CA LYS A 86 -9.73 -12.45 2.51
C LYS A 86 -8.59 -11.44 2.47
N HIS A 87 -7.45 -11.82 3.02
CA HIS A 87 -6.28 -10.97 3.09
C HIS A 87 -4.99 -11.80 3.04
N ASN A 88 -3.90 -11.15 2.66
CA ASN A 88 -2.56 -11.75 2.65
C ASN A 88 -1.66 -11.02 3.64
N VAL A 89 -0.79 -11.75 4.33
CA VAL A 89 0.18 -11.17 5.28
C VAL A 89 1.58 -11.24 4.68
N LEU A 90 2.21 -10.09 4.55
CA LEU A 90 3.61 -9.94 4.16
C LEU A 90 4.49 -9.96 5.42
N ASN A 91 5.17 -11.09 5.60
CA ASN A 91 6.16 -11.30 6.64
C ASN A 91 7.56 -11.27 6.05
N ALA A 92 8.46 -10.48 6.65
CA ALA A 92 9.83 -10.28 6.19
C ALA A 92 10.71 -11.55 6.12
N LYS A 93 10.22 -12.71 6.58
CA LYS A 93 10.95 -13.98 6.54
C LYS A 93 10.94 -14.68 5.16
N PHE A 94 9.97 -14.37 4.28
CA PHE A 94 9.76 -15.12 3.02
C PHE A 94 9.79 -14.21 1.78
N HIS A 95 10.99 -13.81 1.37
CA HIS A 95 11.19 -12.90 0.23
C HIS A 95 10.68 -13.46 -1.12
N ALA A 96 10.73 -14.78 -1.34
CA ALA A 96 10.31 -15.38 -2.60
C ALA A 96 8.80 -15.26 -2.86
N ASN A 97 7.98 -15.32 -1.81
CA ASN A 97 6.51 -15.23 -1.92
C ASN A 97 6.00 -13.78 -1.84
N GLU A 98 6.80 -12.89 -1.27
CA GLU A 98 6.48 -11.46 -1.10
C GLU A 98 6.20 -10.78 -2.44
N ALA A 99 7.02 -11.05 -3.47
CA ALA A 99 6.85 -10.46 -4.79
C ALA A 99 5.49 -10.83 -5.43
N GLY A 100 5.04 -12.09 -5.27
CA GLY A 100 3.75 -12.53 -5.79
C GLY A 100 2.57 -11.87 -5.07
N ILE A 101 2.65 -11.73 -3.75
CA ILE A 101 1.61 -11.07 -2.95
C ILE A 101 1.54 -9.58 -3.31
N VAL A 102 2.69 -8.89 -3.41
CA VAL A 102 2.73 -7.47 -3.78
C VAL A 102 2.21 -7.23 -5.20
N ALA A 103 2.52 -8.13 -6.14
CA ALA A 103 2.00 -8.06 -7.51
C ALA A 103 0.46 -8.13 -7.58
N GLN A 104 -0.17 -8.79 -6.61
CA GLN A 104 -1.62 -8.91 -6.51
C GLN A 104 -2.26 -7.90 -5.56
N ALA A 105 -1.46 -7.14 -4.79
CA ALA A 105 -1.97 -6.19 -3.78
C ALA A 105 -2.82 -5.05 -4.38
N GLY A 106 -2.66 -4.74 -5.67
CA GLY A 106 -3.47 -3.73 -6.36
C GLY A 106 -4.71 -4.28 -7.07
N TYR A 107 -5.02 -5.57 -6.93
CA TYR A 107 -6.22 -6.19 -7.52
C TYR A 107 -7.50 -5.63 -6.84
N PRO A 108 -8.63 -5.48 -7.55
CA PRO A 108 -9.87 -4.99 -6.93
C PRO A 108 -10.23 -5.75 -5.64
N ALA A 109 -10.57 -4.99 -4.59
CA ALA A 109 -10.88 -5.49 -3.24
C ALA A 109 -9.79 -6.34 -2.55
N ALA A 110 -8.54 -6.32 -3.05
CA ALA A 110 -7.44 -7.01 -2.38
C ALA A 110 -7.07 -6.33 -1.07
N VAL A 111 -6.83 -7.12 -0.02
CA VAL A 111 -6.35 -6.64 1.28
C VAL A 111 -5.00 -7.26 1.57
N THR A 112 -4.00 -6.43 1.81
CA THR A 112 -2.64 -6.87 2.13
C THR A 112 -2.20 -6.24 3.44
N ILE A 113 -1.66 -7.05 4.35
CA ILE A 113 -1.09 -6.59 5.62
C ILE A 113 0.43 -6.63 5.49
N ALA A 114 1.10 -5.52 5.73
CA ALA A 114 2.55 -5.39 5.71
C ALA A 114 3.09 -5.11 7.12
N THR A 115 4.18 -5.78 7.47
CA THR A 115 4.94 -5.54 8.70
C THR A 115 6.10 -4.59 8.43
N ASN A 116 6.08 -3.42 9.06
CA ASN A 116 7.09 -2.36 9.14
C ASN A 116 7.55 -1.78 7.79
N MET A 117 8.10 -2.62 6.93
CA MET A 117 8.77 -2.28 5.69
C MET A 117 8.60 -3.35 4.59
N ALA A 118 7.78 -4.39 4.81
CA ALA A 118 7.54 -5.42 3.80
C ALA A 118 6.90 -4.81 2.54
N GLY A 119 7.44 -5.13 1.37
CA GLY A 119 7.06 -4.56 0.07
C GLY A 119 7.72 -3.21 -0.27
N ARG A 120 8.64 -2.69 0.55
CA ARG A 120 9.37 -1.45 0.24
C ARG A 120 10.24 -1.61 -1.01
N GLY A 121 10.04 -0.72 -1.99
CA GLY A 121 10.80 -0.72 -3.23
C GLY A 121 10.18 -1.55 -4.36
N THR A 122 9.06 -2.22 -4.10
CA THR A 122 8.28 -2.92 -5.12
C THR A 122 7.03 -2.12 -5.45
N ASP A 123 6.87 -1.76 -6.72
CA ASP A 123 5.72 -0.97 -7.16
C ASP A 123 4.43 -1.80 -7.15
N ILE A 124 3.37 -1.27 -6.54
CA ILE A 124 2.03 -1.88 -6.62
C ILE A 124 1.33 -1.37 -7.87
N MET A 125 0.92 -2.28 -8.77
CA MET A 125 0.11 -1.93 -9.94
C MET A 125 -1.39 -2.03 -9.63
N LEU A 126 -2.10 -0.91 -9.79
CA LEU A 126 -3.57 -0.88 -9.66
C LEU A 126 -4.19 -1.74 -10.76
N GLY A 127 -5.18 -2.57 -10.39
CA GLY A 127 -5.77 -3.58 -11.27
C GLY A 127 -5.03 -4.94 -11.28
N GLY A 128 -3.95 -5.07 -10.52
CA GLY A 128 -3.05 -6.23 -10.52
C GLY A 128 -1.91 -6.09 -11.53
N SER A 129 -0.88 -6.91 -11.38
CA SER A 129 0.24 -6.97 -12.33
C SER A 129 -0.10 -7.84 -13.54
N TRP A 130 -0.48 -7.22 -14.66
CA TRP A 130 -0.68 -7.95 -15.92
C TRP A 130 0.62 -8.61 -16.40
N GLN A 131 1.79 -8.04 -16.09
CA GLN A 131 3.07 -8.68 -16.39
C GLN A 131 3.26 -9.98 -15.61
N ALA A 132 2.81 -10.03 -14.35
CA ALA A 132 2.88 -11.25 -13.54
C ALA A 132 1.90 -12.33 -14.07
N GLU A 133 0.72 -11.91 -14.56
CA GLU A 133 -0.25 -12.82 -15.20
C GLU A 133 0.33 -13.41 -16.50
N VAL A 134 1.00 -12.60 -17.33
CA VAL A 134 1.66 -13.08 -18.55
C VAL A 134 2.86 -13.98 -18.24
N ALA A 135 3.66 -13.64 -17.22
CA ALA A 135 4.83 -14.43 -16.82
C ALA A 135 4.48 -15.81 -16.24
N ALA A 136 3.23 -16.01 -15.79
CA ALA A 136 2.75 -17.31 -15.35
C ALA A 136 2.41 -18.26 -16.50
N LEU A 137 2.37 -17.78 -17.76
CA LEU A 137 2.13 -18.58 -18.95
C LEU A 137 3.46 -19.02 -19.58
N GLU A 138 3.60 -20.31 -19.92
CA GLU A 138 4.85 -20.86 -20.45
C GLU A 138 5.19 -20.38 -21.88
N ALA A 139 4.18 -20.06 -22.70
CA ALA A 139 4.34 -19.53 -24.05
C ALA A 139 3.11 -18.69 -24.46
N PRO A 140 2.98 -17.46 -23.95
CA PRO A 140 1.80 -16.63 -24.23
C PRO A 140 1.79 -16.18 -25.69
N THR A 141 0.67 -16.41 -26.37
CA THR A 141 0.40 -15.86 -27.71
C THR A 141 0.10 -14.36 -27.64
N GLU A 142 0.32 -13.63 -28.73
CA GLU A 142 0.02 -12.18 -28.77
C GLU A 142 -1.46 -11.87 -28.45
N GLU A 143 -2.36 -12.75 -28.87
CA GLU A 143 -3.80 -12.65 -28.59
C GLU A 143 -4.11 -12.78 -27.09
N GLN A 144 -3.46 -13.73 -26.39
CA GLN A 144 -3.62 -13.90 -24.95
C GLN A 144 -3.08 -12.70 -24.17
N ILE A 145 -1.93 -12.15 -24.59
CA ILE A 145 -1.37 -10.95 -23.96
C ILE A 145 -2.30 -9.76 -24.15
N ALA A 146 -2.85 -9.58 -25.36
CA ALA A 146 -3.81 -8.53 -25.65
C ALA A 146 -5.07 -8.65 -24.79
N GLN A 147 -5.59 -9.87 -24.62
CA GLN A 147 -6.75 -10.13 -23.78
C GLN A 147 -6.47 -9.81 -22.30
N ILE A 148 -5.36 -10.32 -21.73
CA ILE A 148 -4.96 -10.04 -20.34
C ILE A 148 -4.82 -8.53 -20.11
N LYS A 149 -4.24 -7.82 -21.08
CA LYS A 149 -4.08 -6.37 -20.99
C LYS A 149 -5.41 -5.62 -21.07
N ALA A 150 -6.35 -6.08 -21.90
CA ALA A 150 -7.68 -5.53 -21.98
C ALA A 150 -8.46 -5.74 -20.67
N ASP A 151 -8.40 -6.95 -20.10
CA ASP A 151 -9.04 -7.28 -18.82
C ASP A 151 -8.42 -6.46 -17.68
N TRP A 152 -7.09 -6.34 -17.67
CA TRP A 152 -6.38 -5.49 -16.73
C TRP A 152 -6.81 -4.03 -16.82
N GLN A 153 -6.99 -3.49 -18.03
CA GLN A 153 -7.41 -2.10 -18.22
C GLN A 153 -8.77 -1.84 -17.57
N VAL A 154 -9.72 -2.76 -17.73
CA VAL A 154 -11.04 -2.68 -17.07
C VAL A 154 -10.90 -2.67 -15.55
N ARG A 155 -10.09 -3.59 -15.00
CA ARG A 155 -9.82 -3.63 -13.55
C ARG A 155 -9.12 -2.36 -13.06
N HIS A 156 -8.14 -1.87 -13.81
CA HIS A 156 -7.37 -0.67 -13.50
C HIS A 156 -8.28 0.55 -13.41
N ASP A 157 -9.13 0.75 -14.42
CA ASP A 157 -10.07 1.87 -14.46
C ASP A 157 -11.12 1.77 -13.35
N ALA A 158 -11.58 0.56 -13.00
CA ALA A 158 -12.47 0.34 -11.86
C ALA A 158 -11.79 0.71 -10.52
N VAL A 159 -10.54 0.31 -10.31
CA VAL A 159 -9.78 0.66 -9.10
C VAL A 159 -9.55 2.18 -9.03
N LEU A 160 -9.23 2.82 -10.16
CA LEU A 160 -9.10 4.28 -10.22
C LEU A 160 -10.41 4.99 -9.87
N ALA A 161 -11.54 4.50 -10.38
CA ALA A 161 -12.86 5.05 -10.06
C ALA A 161 -13.24 4.84 -8.59
N ALA A 162 -12.85 3.70 -8.00
CA ALA A 162 -13.03 3.39 -6.57
C ALA A 162 -12.09 4.18 -5.65
N GLY A 163 -11.15 4.94 -6.20
CA GLY A 163 -10.26 5.82 -5.46
C GLY A 163 -8.83 5.31 -5.30
N GLY A 164 -8.35 4.40 -6.14
CA GLY A 164 -6.97 3.93 -6.11
C GLY A 164 -6.67 3.03 -4.90
N LEU A 165 -5.40 2.93 -4.50
CA LEU A 165 -4.99 2.11 -3.35
C LEU A 165 -5.24 2.87 -2.04
N HIS A 166 -5.95 2.29 -1.08
CA HIS A 166 -6.05 2.86 0.27
C HIS A 166 -4.92 2.34 1.16
N ILE A 167 -4.30 3.22 1.95
CA ILE A 167 -3.24 2.83 2.89
C ILE A 167 -3.69 3.14 4.31
N ILE A 168 -3.61 2.14 5.18
CA ILE A 168 -3.93 2.23 6.60
C ILE A 168 -2.64 2.06 7.39
N GLY A 169 -2.26 3.05 8.19
CA GLY A 169 -1.22 2.89 9.20
C GLY A 169 -1.86 2.58 10.55
N THR A 170 -1.64 1.39 11.11
CA THR A 170 -2.24 0.99 12.41
C THR A 170 -1.61 1.72 13.59
N GLU A 171 -0.38 2.16 13.43
CA GLU A 171 0.34 3.01 14.37
C GLU A 171 1.20 4.04 13.62
N ARG A 172 1.64 5.05 14.36
CA ARG A 172 2.65 6.00 13.91
C ARG A 172 4.03 5.56 14.39
N HIS A 173 5.02 5.58 13.50
CA HIS A 173 6.39 5.37 13.91
C HIS A 173 6.97 6.61 14.59
N GLU A 174 7.95 6.39 15.48
CA GLU A 174 8.69 7.46 16.16
C GLU A 174 9.37 8.40 15.16
N SER A 175 9.92 7.86 14.07
CA SER A 175 10.46 8.66 12.99
C SER A 175 9.37 9.12 12.02
N ALA A 176 9.38 10.41 11.71
CA ALA A 176 8.56 10.99 10.66
C ALA A 176 8.92 10.41 9.29
N ALA A 177 10.18 10.12 9.04
CA ALA A 177 10.67 9.51 7.81
C ALA A 177 10.12 8.08 7.62
N SER A 178 10.11 7.25 8.67
CA SER A 178 9.55 5.89 8.58
C SER A 178 8.03 5.91 8.43
N THR A 179 7.33 6.77 9.16
CA THR A 179 5.88 6.96 8.98
C THR A 179 5.56 7.41 7.55
N THR A 180 6.35 8.32 7.00
CA THR A 180 6.18 8.78 5.61
C THR A 180 6.50 7.66 4.63
N SER A 181 7.51 6.83 4.90
CA SER A 181 7.88 5.68 4.08
C SER A 181 6.77 4.62 4.01
N CYS A 182 6.10 4.30 5.11
CA CYS A 182 4.97 3.35 5.11
C CYS A 182 3.79 3.85 4.27
N VAL A 183 3.67 5.18 4.14
CA VAL A 183 2.61 5.87 3.41
C VAL A 183 3.02 6.22 1.97
N ALA A 184 4.31 6.10 1.66
CA ALA A 184 4.91 6.40 0.37
C ALA A 184 5.21 5.13 -0.45
N VAL A 185 4.39 4.08 -0.30
CA VAL A 185 4.48 2.90 -1.17
C VAL A 185 4.30 3.37 -2.61
N PRO A 186 5.30 3.18 -3.49
CA PRO A 186 5.21 3.66 -4.84
C PRO A 186 4.18 2.81 -5.59
N VAL A 187 3.14 3.47 -6.10
CA VAL A 187 2.20 2.85 -7.04
C VAL A 187 2.85 3.00 -8.42
N ALA A 188 3.05 1.89 -9.12
CA ALA A 188 3.79 1.87 -10.39
C ALA A 188 3.25 2.95 -11.34
N ARG A 189 4.15 3.54 -12.13
CA ARG A 189 4.08 4.54 -13.24
C ARG A 189 2.80 4.70 -14.10
N ALA A 190 1.64 4.25 -13.66
CA ALA A 190 0.36 4.33 -14.31
C ALA A 190 -0.32 5.68 -14.05
N ILE A 191 -1.06 6.06 -15.06
CA ILE A 191 -1.70 7.33 -15.33
C ILE A 191 -2.75 7.56 -14.23
N ARG A 192 -2.87 8.79 -13.69
CA ARG A 192 -3.84 9.15 -12.64
C ARG A 192 -3.73 8.34 -11.32
N ALA A 193 -2.57 8.31 -10.65
CA ALA A 193 -2.50 7.79 -9.27
C ALA A 193 -3.23 8.73 -8.28
N LEU A 194 -4.55 8.57 -8.18
CA LEU A 194 -5.58 9.41 -7.57
C LEU A 194 -6.48 8.49 -6.73
N PRO A 195 -7.04 8.97 -5.61
CA PRO A 195 -6.39 9.39 -4.37
C PRO A 195 -6.07 8.21 -3.42
N VAL A 196 -4.80 7.94 -3.11
CA VAL A 196 -4.50 7.09 -1.95
C VAL A 196 -4.99 7.83 -0.71
N SER A 197 -6.12 7.42 -0.13
CA SER A 197 -6.53 7.89 1.18
C SER A 197 -5.59 7.26 2.20
N THR A 198 -5.02 8.09 3.06
CA THR A 198 -4.14 7.61 4.13
C THR A 198 -4.81 7.98 5.44
N CYS A 199 -5.58 7.05 6.02
CA CYS A 199 -6.03 7.22 7.40
C CYS A 199 -4.94 6.65 8.31
N ARG A 200 -4.32 7.51 9.10
CA ARG A 200 -3.35 7.13 10.12
C ARG A 200 -4.07 7.02 11.45
N TRP A 201 -3.89 5.89 12.14
CA TRP A 201 -4.62 5.60 13.37
C TRP A 201 -3.66 5.74 14.56
N LYS A 202 -4.06 6.53 15.56
CA LYS A 202 -3.24 6.84 16.74
C LYS A 202 -3.93 6.36 18.03
N MET A 203 -3.12 5.91 18.98
CA MET A 203 -3.54 5.68 20.37
C MET A 203 -3.07 6.86 21.22
N ARG A 204 -3.87 7.28 22.21
CA ARG A 204 -3.47 8.33 23.15
C ARG A 204 -2.40 7.84 24.13
#